data_AF-A0A672QE80-F1
#
_entry.id   AF-A0A672QE80-F1
#
_cell.length_a   1.000
_cell.length_b   1.000
_cell.length_c   1.000
_cell.angle_alpha   90.00
_cell.angle_beta   90.00
_cell.angle_gamma   90.00
#
_symmetry.space_group_name_H-M   'P 1'
#
loop_
_entity.id
_entity.type
_entity.pdbx_description
1 polymer ?
#
loop_
_entity_poly.entity_id
_entity_poly.type
_entity_poly.pdbx_seq_one_letter_code
_entity_poly.pdbx_strand_id
1 'polypeptide(L)'
;MSDTYKEVVDLVWGRPGGGGVPASLFRRWSQGFLYSEAERSALEQFEGGPCAVIAPVQVFALFFLFIAALAAEELGFERFHSIIQKRTLRTDVELREVVLSLHDTWKNKFGVLLFLYSVILTKGIENIKNEIEDTSEPLIDPVYGHGSQSLINLLVTGHAVSNVWDGDRECSGMKLRGIHQQAPVGFLTLMESLRYCKVGTFLKSPKFPIWILGSETHLSVFFTKEMALVAPESPSEQARRVFQTFDPEDNGFILDTLLEDVMKALDLDSVIPDSFPVYHYNGLKQSNHNEKVSYVEGTSLVMGFEDPMVRTDDTPVKRCLQTKWPYIELLWTTERSPSLN
;
A
#
# COMPACT_ATOMS: atom_id res chain seq x y z
N MET A 1 31.32 -3.41 56.14
CA MET A 1 29.93 -3.84 55.83
C MET A 1 28.99 -2.89 56.52
N SER A 2 27.91 -2.47 55.88
CA SER A 2 26.89 -1.64 56.53
C SER A 2 26.22 -2.39 57.69
N ASP A 3 25.76 -1.68 58.71
CA ASP A 3 25.04 -2.29 59.85
C ASP A 3 23.81 -3.09 59.39
N THR A 4 23.11 -2.62 58.35
CA THR A 4 21.98 -3.31 57.71
C THR A 4 22.35 -4.68 57.15
N TYR A 5 23.52 -4.83 56.53
CA TYR A 5 23.95 -6.13 55.99
C TYR A 5 24.16 -7.13 57.12
N LYS A 6 24.73 -6.68 58.24
CA LYS A 6 24.97 -7.52 59.42
C LYS A 6 23.66 -7.97 60.06
N GLU A 7 22.67 -7.09 60.15
CA GLU A 7 21.33 -7.42 60.66
C GLU A 7 20.63 -8.47 59.80
N VAL A 8 20.71 -8.35 58.46
CA VAL A 8 20.14 -9.35 57.55
C VAL A 8 20.83 -10.71 57.71
N VAL A 9 22.16 -10.72 57.79
CA VAL A 9 22.92 -11.97 57.98
C VAL A 9 22.58 -12.62 59.32
N ASP A 10 22.52 -11.85 60.41
CA ASP A 10 22.15 -12.34 61.74
C ASP A 10 20.71 -12.87 61.76
N LEU A 11 19.78 -12.24 61.03
CA LEU A 11 18.38 -12.68 60.94
C LEU A 11 18.22 -13.97 60.14
N VAL A 12 18.91 -14.08 58.99
CA VAL A 12 18.77 -15.22 58.06
C VAL A 12 19.55 -16.44 58.53
N TRP A 13 20.76 -16.23 59.05
CA TRP A 13 21.71 -17.31 59.37
C TRP A 13 21.98 -17.48 60.87
N GLY A 14 21.45 -16.59 61.71
CA GLY A 14 21.80 -16.51 63.12
C GLY A 14 23.17 -15.87 63.34
N ARG A 15 23.52 -15.58 64.61
CA ARG A 15 24.86 -15.10 64.99
C ARG A 15 25.85 -16.26 64.96
N PRO A 16 26.76 -16.35 63.98
CA PRO A 16 27.66 -17.48 63.89
C PRO A 16 28.68 -17.42 65.04
N GLY A 17 28.78 -18.48 65.83
CA GLY A 17 29.78 -18.58 66.89
C GLY A 17 31.19 -18.74 66.31
N GLY A 18 31.82 -17.64 65.93
CA GLY A 18 33.23 -17.55 65.49
C GLY A 18 33.60 -18.24 64.17
N GLY A 19 32.83 -19.24 63.71
CA GLY A 19 33.15 -20.08 62.55
C GLY A 19 32.40 -19.78 61.25
N GLY A 20 31.53 -18.77 61.21
CA GLY A 20 30.69 -18.46 60.03
C GLY A 20 29.61 -19.51 59.74
N VAL A 21 28.85 -19.32 58.65
CA VAL A 21 27.82 -20.27 58.18
C VAL A 21 28.50 -21.45 57.50
N PRO A 22 28.12 -22.71 57.78
CA PRO A 22 28.67 -23.86 57.07
C PRO A 22 28.49 -23.74 55.55
N ALA A 23 29.57 -23.95 54.79
CA ALA A 23 29.54 -23.80 53.33
C ALA A 23 28.51 -24.72 52.65
N SER A 24 28.29 -25.92 53.19
CA SER A 24 27.25 -26.85 52.73
C SER A 24 25.84 -26.32 52.94
N LEU A 25 25.60 -25.58 54.03
CA LEU A 25 24.32 -24.94 54.29
C LEU A 25 24.10 -23.76 53.35
N PHE A 26 25.11 -22.90 53.17
CA PHE A 26 25.03 -21.77 52.25
C PHE A 26 24.79 -22.22 50.79
N ARG A 27 25.47 -23.29 50.35
CA ARG A 27 25.31 -23.86 49.00
C ARG A 27 23.86 -24.24 48.69
N ARG A 28 23.16 -24.85 49.65
CA ARG A 28 21.74 -25.23 49.51
C ARG A 28 20.84 -24.07 49.15
N TRP A 29 21.15 -22.88 49.65
CA TRP A 29 20.36 -21.66 49.42
C TRP A 29 20.89 -20.77 48.29
N SER A 30 21.94 -21.21 47.60
CA SER A 30 22.58 -20.44 46.52
C SER A 30 21.97 -20.70 45.12
N GLN A 31 20.92 -21.51 45.02
CA GLN A 31 20.21 -21.73 43.75
C GLN A 31 19.35 -20.52 43.37
N GLY A 32 19.21 -20.28 42.05
CA GLY A 32 18.26 -19.31 41.52
C GLY A 32 16.86 -19.91 41.32
N PHE A 33 15.91 -19.08 40.88
CA PHE A 33 14.63 -19.56 40.36
C PHE A 33 14.83 -20.09 38.94
N LEU A 34 14.60 -21.38 38.75
CA LEU A 34 14.77 -22.06 37.46
C LEU A 34 13.47 -22.81 37.17
N TYR A 35 12.96 -22.66 35.95
CA TYR A 35 11.78 -23.38 35.49
C TYR A 35 12.17 -24.75 34.95
N SER A 36 11.32 -25.74 35.19
CA SER A 36 11.52 -27.08 34.67
C SER A 36 11.36 -27.10 33.16
N GLU A 37 12.25 -27.83 32.47
CA GLU A 37 12.13 -28.01 31.02
C GLU A 37 10.92 -28.88 30.65
N ALA A 38 10.55 -29.82 31.52
CA ALA A 38 9.43 -30.73 31.33
C ALA A 38 8.08 -30.07 31.64
N GLU A 39 8.02 -29.20 32.66
CA GLU A 39 6.84 -28.43 33.03
C GLU A 39 7.24 -26.95 33.18
N ARG A 40 7.06 -26.18 32.11
CA ARG A 40 7.56 -24.79 32.01
C ARG A 40 6.90 -23.82 32.99
N SER A 41 5.81 -24.23 33.64
CA SER A 41 5.18 -23.45 34.71
C SER A 41 5.73 -23.75 36.10
N ALA A 42 6.51 -24.83 36.28
CA ALA A 42 6.99 -25.30 37.58
C ALA A 42 8.44 -24.85 37.87
N LEU A 43 8.67 -24.32 39.07
CA LEU A 43 10.00 -24.02 39.59
C LEU A 43 10.68 -25.28 40.16
N GLU A 44 11.93 -25.49 39.79
CA GLU A 44 12.73 -26.62 40.26
C GLU A 44 13.45 -26.32 41.59
N GLN A 45 13.65 -27.38 42.36
CA GLN A 45 14.43 -27.36 43.59
C GLN A 45 15.47 -28.47 43.57
N PHE A 46 16.74 -28.11 43.78
CA PHE A 46 17.84 -29.08 43.74
C PHE A 46 18.24 -29.62 45.11
N GLU A 47 18.12 -28.82 46.16
CA GLU A 47 18.50 -29.21 47.53
C GLU A 47 17.41 -28.85 48.54
N GLY A 48 17.38 -29.49 49.70
CA GLY A 48 16.42 -29.15 50.78
C GLY A 48 16.68 -27.78 51.38
N GLY A 49 15.65 -27.04 51.78
CA GLY A 49 15.76 -25.71 52.42
C GLY A 49 15.08 -24.59 51.62
N PRO A 50 15.53 -24.29 50.39
CA PRO A 50 14.94 -23.25 49.54
C PRO A 50 13.45 -23.39 49.24
N CYS A 51 12.87 -24.58 49.44
CA CYS A 51 11.43 -24.83 49.29
C CYS A 51 10.55 -23.80 50.03
N ALA A 52 11.01 -23.30 51.17
CA ALA A 52 10.29 -22.30 51.97
C ALA A 52 10.09 -20.95 51.24
N VAL A 53 10.87 -20.69 50.19
CA VAL A 53 10.73 -19.51 49.31
C VAL A 53 10.15 -19.91 47.96
N ILE A 54 10.61 -21.02 47.39
CA ILE A 54 10.23 -21.45 46.04
C ILE A 54 8.77 -21.88 45.94
N ALA A 55 8.27 -22.67 46.89
CA ALA A 55 6.89 -23.13 46.84
C ALA A 55 5.87 -21.97 46.96
N PRO A 56 6.04 -20.99 47.88
CA PRO A 56 5.18 -19.80 47.88
C PRO A 56 5.24 -19.00 46.56
N VAL A 57 6.43 -18.78 46.01
CA VAL A 57 6.58 -18.05 44.72
C VAL A 57 5.88 -18.80 43.58
N GLN A 58 6.02 -20.13 43.52
CA GLN A 58 5.33 -21.00 42.58
C GLN A 58 3.80 -20.86 42.70
N VAL A 59 3.26 -20.86 43.92
CA VAL A 59 1.81 -20.69 44.16
C VAL A 59 1.32 -19.34 43.68
N PHE A 60 2.04 -18.25 43.93
CA PHE A 60 1.65 -16.93 43.43
C PHE A 60 1.76 -16.83 41.91
N ALA A 61 2.81 -17.40 41.31
CA ALA A 61 2.92 -17.47 39.86
C ALA A 61 1.74 -18.22 39.23
N LEU A 62 1.36 -19.37 39.78
CA LEU A 62 0.18 -20.12 39.36
C LEU A 62 -1.12 -19.33 39.60
N PHE A 63 -1.27 -18.66 40.75
CA PHE A 63 -2.44 -17.83 41.04
C PHE A 63 -2.63 -16.72 40.01
N PHE A 64 -1.55 -16.03 39.62
CA PHE A 64 -1.61 -15.03 38.55
C PHE A 64 -1.97 -15.65 37.20
N LEU A 65 -1.41 -16.81 36.86
CA LEU A 65 -1.76 -17.52 35.62
C LEU A 65 -3.24 -17.96 35.60
N PHE A 66 -3.77 -18.48 36.71
CA PHE A 66 -5.18 -18.87 36.83
C PHE A 66 -6.12 -17.67 36.79
N ILE A 67 -5.83 -16.58 37.51
CA ILE A 67 -6.63 -15.35 37.48
C ILE A 67 -6.61 -14.72 36.09
N ALA A 68 -5.44 -14.67 35.44
CA ALA A 68 -5.32 -14.13 34.09
C ALA A 68 -6.09 -14.99 33.07
N ALA A 69 -6.05 -16.32 33.21
CA ALA A 69 -6.82 -17.23 32.37
C ALA A 69 -8.34 -17.06 32.57
N LEU A 70 -8.81 -16.99 33.82
CA LEU A 70 -10.21 -16.76 34.17
C LEU A 70 -10.72 -15.38 33.73
N ALA A 71 -9.91 -14.33 33.89
CA ALA A 71 -10.26 -12.98 33.45
C ALA A 71 -10.25 -12.84 31.91
N ALA A 72 -9.40 -13.60 31.23
CA ALA A 72 -9.37 -13.65 29.77
C ALA A 72 -10.62 -14.35 29.20
N GLU A 73 -11.26 -15.27 29.93
CA GLU A 73 -12.46 -15.99 29.46
C GLU A 73 -13.73 -15.13 29.37
N GLU A 74 -13.87 -14.01 30.11
CA GLU A 74 -15.17 -13.31 30.28
C GLU A 74 -15.28 -11.85 29.78
N LEU A 75 -14.44 -11.39 28.85
CA LEU A 75 -14.85 -10.23 28.05
C LEU A 75 -15.80 -10.68 26.93
N GLY A 76 -17.09 -10.71 27.23
CA GLY A 76 -18.15 -10.88 26.23
C GLY A 76 -18.27 -9.67 25.29
N PHE A 77 -19.01 -9.83 24.20
CA PHE A 77 -19.24 -8.82 23.15
C PHE A 77 -19.59 -7.42 23.73
N GLU A 78 -20.58 -7.34 24.60
CA GLU A 78 -21.06 -6.08 25.20
C GLU A 78 -19.98 -5.39 26.05
N ARG A 79 -19.28 -6.17 26.89
CA ARG A 79 -18.26 -5.63 27.78
C ARG A 79 -17.02 -5.16 27.02
N PHE A 80 -16.65 -5.85 25.95
CA PHE A 80 -15.60 -5.39 25.05
C PHE A 80 -15.94 -4.01 24.47
N HIS A 81 -17.13 -3.85 23.89
CA HIS A 81 -17.52 -2.58 23.27
C HIS A 81 -17.70 -1.42 24.26
N SER A 82 -18.10 -1.70 25.51
CA SER A 82 -18.29 -0.65 26.53
C SER A 82 -16.98 -0.06 27.08
N ILE A 83 -15.86 -0.76 26.92
CA ILE A 83 -14.56 -0.32 27.45
C ILE A 83 -13.58 0.19 26.38
N ILE A 84 -13.89 0.01 25.09
CA ILE A 84 -13.01 0.48 24.01
C ILE A 84 -12.87 2.00 24.09
N GLN A 85 -11.62 2.46 23.99
CA GLN A 85 -11.30 3.89 24.00
C GLN A 85 -10.80 4.32 22.63
N LYS A 86 -11.27 5.48 22.17
CA LYS A 86 -10.79 6.14 20.96
C LYS A 86 -9.74 7.18 21.33
N ARG A 87 -8.59 7.13 20.65
CA ARG A 87 -7.56 8.18 20.70
C ARG A 87 -7.43 8.84 19.34
N THR A 88 -7.38 10.16 19.32
CA THR A 88 -7.10 10.93 18.09
C THR A 88 -5.64 11.36 18.09
N LEU A 89 -4.97 11.11 16.97
CA LEU A 89 -3.59 11.51 16.70
C LEU A 89 -3.58 12.58 15.62
N ARG A 90 -2.57 13.45 15.62
CA ARG A 90 -2.54 14.62 14.71
C ARG A 90 -1.59 14.45 13.54
N THR A 91 -0.60 13.57 13.66
CA THR A 91 0.47 13.42 12.67
C THR A 91 0.72 11.94 12.35
N ASP A 92 1.33 11.68 11.20
CA ASP A 92 1.73 10.32 10.81
C ASP A 92 2.85 9.77 11.70
N VAL A 93 3.72 10.66 12.21
CA VAL A 93 4.80 10.31 13.14
C VAL A 93 4.23 9.78 14.46
N GLU A 94 3.27 10.51 15.05
CA GLU A 94 2.56 10.07 16.26
C GLU A 94 1.88 8.72 16.04
N LEU A 95 1.25 8.52 14.88
CA LEU A 95 0.60 7.26 14.53
C LEU A 95 1.61 6.10 14.51
N ARG A 96 2.77 6.27 13.88
CA ARG A 96 3.81 5.24 13.83
C ARG A 96 4.30 4.87 15.21
N GLU A 97 4.61 5.85 16.05
CA GLU A 97 5.07 5.62 17.43
C GLU A 97 4.03 4.87 18.26
N VAL A 98 2.76 5.29 18.19
CA VAL A 98 1.68 4.64 18.93
C VAL A 98 1.44 3.22 18.44
N VAL A 99 1.37 2.99 17.12
CA VAL A 99 1.16 1.66 16.55
C VAL A 99 2.26 0.69 16.99
N LEU A 100 3.53 1.14 17.00
CA LEU A 100 4.65 0.35 17.49
C LEU A 100 4.55 0.09 19.01
N SER A 101 4.12 1.07 19.79
CA SER A 101 3.94 0.90 21.25
C SER A 101 2.83 -0.08 21.62
N LEU A 102 1.85 -0.29 20.72
CA LEU A 102 0.72 -1.19 20.92
C LEU A 102 1.02 -2.65 20.56
N HIS A 103 2.27 -2.98 20.20
CA HIS A 103 2.68 -4.34 19.82
C HIS A 103 2.16 -5.43 20.77
N ASP A 104 2.31 -5.25 22.09
CA ASP A 104 1.84 -6.24 23.05
C ASP A 104 0.31 -6.28 23.15
N THR A 105 -0.37 -5.14 22.97
CA THR A 105 -1.84 -5.09 22.86
C THR A 105 -2.34 -5.90 21.66
N TRP A 106 -1.69 -5.81 20.50
CA TRP A 106 -2.08 -6.54 19.30
C TRP A 106 -1.94 -8.07 19.44
N LYS A 107 -1.03 -8.53 20.30
CA LYS A 107 -0.84 -9.96 20.60
C LYS A 107 -1.89 -10.55 21.54
N ASN A 108 -2.58 -9.69 22.30
CA ASN A 108 -3.56 -10.12 23.29
C ASN A 108 -4.93 -10.40 22.67
N LYS A 109 -5.84 -10.98 23.47
CA LYS A 109 -7.24 -11.19 23.10
C LYS A 109 -7.85 -9.88 22.59
N PHE A 110 -8.58 -9.94 21.47
CA PHE A 110 -9.17 -8.81 20.74
C PHE A 110 -8.22 -7.93 19.92
N GLY A 111 -6.91 -8.22 19.85
CA GLY A 111 -5.96 -7.42 19.05
C GLY A 111 -6.40 -7.21 17.60
N VAL A 112 -6.93 -8.25 16.94
CA VAL A 112 -7.46 -8.17 15.57
C VAL A 112 -8.64 -7.19 15.47
N LEU A 113 -9.60 -7.24 16.40
CA LEU A 113 -10.75 -6.33 16.40
C LEU A 113 -10.34 -4.89 16.67
N LEU A 114 -9.43 -4.67 17.63
CA LEU A 114 -8.91 -3.35 17.92
C LEU A 114 -8.19 -2.76 16.69
N PHE A 115 -7.47 -3.59 15.93
CA PHE A 115 -6.76 -3.15 14.73
C PHE A 115 -7.75 -2.79 13.63
N LEU A 116 -8.73 -3.66 13.39
CA LEU A 116 -9.81 -3.42 12.44
C LEU A 116 -10.57 -2.12 12.76
N TYR A 117 -10.98 -1.91 14.02
CA TYR A 117 -11.67 -0.69 14.43
C TYR A 117 -10.80 0.55 14.28
N SER A 118 -9.49 0.43 14.52
CA SER A 118 -8.55 1.53 14.27
C SER A 118 -8.50 1.90 12.78
N VAL A 119 -8.48 0.93 11.87
CA VAL A 119 -8.55 1.16 10.41
C VAL A 119 -9.87 1.83 10.02
N ILE A 120 -11.01 1.29 10.47
CA ILE A 120 -12.35 1.81 10.18
C ILE A 120 -12.49 3.26 10.66
N LEU A 121 -12.06 3.55 11.89
CA LEU A 121 -12.13 4.89 12.47
C LEU A 121 -11.18 5.88 11.80
N THR A 122 -10.02 5.40 11.30
CA THR A 122 -9.05 6.23 10.57
C THR A 122 -9.57 6.61 9.19
N LYS A 123 -10.16 5.66 8.45
CA LYS A 123 -10.79 5.93 7.14
C LYS A 123 -12.08 6.74 7.28
N GLY A 124 -12.85 6.50 8.35
CA GLY A 124 -14.16 7.08 8.60
C GLY A 124 -15.30 6.19 8.12
N ILE A 125 -16.29 5.96 8.99
CA ILE A 125 -17.42 5.05 8.74
C ILE A 125 -18.24 5.49 7.52
N GLU A 126 -18.55 6.78 7.40
CA GLU A 126 -19.34 7.29 6.29
C GLU A 126 -18.59 7.19 4.95
N ASN A 127 -17.26 7.36 4.95
CA ASN A 127 -16.46 7.14 3.75
C ASN A 127 -16.51 5.68 3.30
N ILE A 128 -16.43 4.73 4.24
CA ILE A 128 -16.55 3.30 3.95
C ILE A 128 -17.94 2.97 3.39
N LYS A 129 -19.01 3.47 4.03
CA LYS A 129 -20.39 3.27 3.53
C LYS A 129 -20.62 3.84 2.13
N ASN A 130 -19.99 4.97 1.82
CA ASN A 130 -20.08 5.58 0.49
C ASN A 130 -19.28 4.82 -0.58
N GLU A 131 -18.36 3.94 -0.19
CA GLU A 131 -17.55 3.10 -1.08
C GLU A 131 -18.17 1.72 -1.31
N ILE A 132 -18.88 1.18 -0.32
CA ILE A 132 -19.59 -0.12 -0.41
C ILE A 132 -20.87 0.05 -1.22
N GLU A 133 -21.07 -0.83 -2.21
CA GLU A 133 -22.25 -0.81 -3.10
C GLU A 133 -23.55 -1.18 -2.36
N ASP A 134 -23.51 -2.23 -1.52
CA ASP A 134 -24.62 -2.65 -0.68
C ASP A 134 -24.29 -2.49 0.82
N THR A 135 -24.77 -1.39 1.41
CA THR A 135 -24.56 -1.11 2.85
C THR A 135 -25.29 -2.05 3.79
N SER A 136 -26.16 -2.94 3.28
CA SER A 136 -26.81 -3.97 4.09
C SER A 136 -25.89 -5.16 4.37
N GLU A 137 -24.84 -5.37 3.55
CA GLU A 137 -23.86 -6.43 3.77
C GLU A 137 -22.79 -6.01 4.79
N PRO A 138 -22.62 -6.76 5.89
CA PRO A 138 -21.59 -6.46 6.88
C PRO A 138 -20.19 -6.81 6.37
N LEU A 139 -19.17 -6.10 6.89
CA LEU A 139 -17.77 -6.36 6.53
C LEU A 139 -17.28 -7.76 6.94
N ILE A 140 -17.92 -8.37 7.95
CA ILE A 140 -17.69 -9.74 8.41
C ILE A 140 -19.00 -10.49 8.23
N ASP A 141 -18.96 -11.57 7.46
CA ASP A 141 -20.11 -12.40 7.16
C ASP A 141 -20.74 -12.96 8.47
N PRO A 142 -22.05 -12.81 8.69
CA PRO A 142 -22.67 -13.17 9.96
C PRO A 142 -22.87 -14.68 10.13
N VAL A 143 -22.75 -15.47 9.06
CA VAL A 143 -23.00 -16.92 9.07
C VAL A 143 -21.70 -17.70 9.25
N TYR A 144 -20.68 -17.35 8.46
CA TYR A 144 -19.40 -18.06 8.36
C TYR A 144 -18.23 -17.28 8.99
N GLY A 145 -18.40 -15.98 9.28
CA GLY A 145 -17.38 -15.16 9.93
C GLY A 145 -16.23 -14.73 9.02
N HIS A 146 -16.36 -14.89 7.70
CA HIS A 146 -15.35 -14.49 6.73
C HIS A 146 -15.33 -12.97 6.53
N GLY A 147 -14.14 -12.40 6.29
CA GLY A 147 -14.03 -11.01 5.88
C GLY A 147 -14.51 -10.84 4.43
N SER A 148 -15.39 -9.86 4.20
CA SER A 148 -15.86 -9.48 2.86
C SER A 148 -14.72 -9.00 1.96
N GLN A 149 -14.94 -9.02 0.63
CA GLN A 149 -13.99 -8.46 -0.32
C GLN A 149 -13.76 -6.95 -0.08
N SER A 150 -14.81 -6.21 0.32
CA SER A 150 -14.72 -4.80 0.73
C SER A 150 -13.77 -4.60 1.90
N LEU A 151 -13.80 -5.50 2.90
CA LEU A 151 -12.87 -5.46 4.03
C LEU A 151 -11.42 -5.74 3.58
N ILE A 152 -11.23 -6.72 2.70
CA ILE A 152 -9.90 -7.04 2.17
C ILE A 152 -9.35 -5.85 1.38
N ASN A 153 -10.14 -5.29 0.48
CA ASN A 153 -9.75 -4.13 -0.33
C ASN A 153 -9.47 -2.90 0.53
N LEU A 154 -10.22 -2.67 1.61
CA LEU A 154 -9.94 -1.60 2.57
C LEU A 154 -8.55 -1.73 3.19
N LEU A 155 -8.16 -2.94 3.61
CA LEU A 155 -6.86 -3.21 4.22
C LEU A 155 -5.71 -3.12 3.21
N VAL A 156 -5.94 -3.53 1.97
CA VAL A 156 -4.90 -3.61 0.92
C VAL A 156 -4.71 -2.25 0.20
N THR A 157 -5.80 -1.53 -0.04
CA THR A 157 -5.83 -0.36 -0.93
C THR A 157 -6.26 0.93 -0.23
N GLY A 158 -6.79 0.84 0.99
CA GLY A 158 -7.43 1.96 1.67
C GLY A 158 -8.83 2.31 1.14
N HIS A 159 -9.40 1.52 0.23
CA HIS A 159 -10.72 1.72 -0.39
C HIS A 159 -11.58 0.47 -0.21
N ALA A 160 -12.81 0.64 0.29
CA ALA A 160 -13.72 -0.44 0.67
C ALA A 160 -14.69 -0.87 -0.45
N VAL A 161 -14.25 -0.80 -1.71
CA VAL A 161 -15.02 -1.30 -2.86
C VAL A 161 -15.07 -2.83 -2.85
N SER A 162 -16.15 -3.42 -3.33
CA SER A 162 -16.36 -4.88 -3.38
C SER A 162 -15.59 -5.55 -4.52
N ASN A 163 -15.26 -4.81 -5.56
CA ASN A 163 -14.76 -5.37 -6.81
C ASN A 163 -13.23 -5.37 -6.88
N VAL A 164 -12.68 -6.29 -7.67
CA VAL A 164 -11.23 -6.54 -7.79
C VAL A 164 -10.65 -6.19 -9.16
N TRP A 165 -11.45 -5.60 -10.05
CA TRP A 165 -10.98 -5.12 -11.36
C TRP A 165 -10.55 -3.65 -11.30
N ASP A 166 -9.87 -3.18 -12.35
CA ASP A 166 -9.44 -1.79 -12.47
C ASP A 166 -10.58 -0.90 -12.97
N GLY A 167 -10.70 0.28 -12.39
CA GLY A 167 -11.64 1.32 -12.79
C GLY A 167 -13.11 1.02 -12.46
N ASP A 168 -13.95 2.03 -12.64
CA ASP A 168 -15.39 1.84 -12.56
C ASP A 168 -15.91 1.18 -13.83
N ARG A 169 -16.96 0.37 -13.70
CA ARG A 169 -17.69 -0.23 -14.82
C ARG A 169 -19.15 0.14 -14.73
N GLU A 170 -19.81 0.24 -15.88
CA GLU A 170 -21.25 0.43 -15.94
C GLU A 170 -21.90 -0.83 -16.50
N CYS A 171 -22.87 -1.38 -15.78
CA CYS A 171 -23.61 -2.56 -16.19
C CYS A 171 -25.10 -2.29 -16.04
N SER A 172 -25.83 -2.26 -17.15
CA SER A 172 -27.29 -2.03 -17.16
C SER A 172 -27.73 -0.77 -16.39
N GLY A 173 -26.95 0.31 -16.47
CA GLY A 173 -27.19 1.58 -15.74
C GLY A 173 -26.78 1.58 -14.26
N MET A 174 -26.24 0.47 -13.76
CA MET A 174 -25.63 0.39 -12.44
C MET A 174 -24.13 0.65 -12.54
N LYS A 175 -23.64 1.63 -11.77
CA LYS A 175 -22.22 1.95 -11.69
C LYS A 175 -21.54 1.08 -10.62
N LEU A 176 -20.70 0.15 -11.06
CA LEU A 176 -19.91 -0.73 -10.23
C LEU A 176 -18.52 -0.15 -10.03
N ARG A 177 -18.07 -0.03 -8.79
CA ARG A 177 -16.78 0.62 -8.48
C ARG A 177 -15.66 -0.40 -8.39
N GLY A 178 -14.58 -0.17 -9.10
CA GLY A 178 -13.36 -1.00 -9.03
C GLY A 178 -12.21 -0.30 -8.31
N ILE A 179 -11.01 -0.80 -8.54
CA ILE A 179 -9.76 -0.27 -8.00
C ILE A 179 -9.23 0.82 -8.93
N HIS A 180 -8.89 2.00 -8.41
CA HIS A 180 -8.46 3.14 -9.25
C HIS A 180 -6.96 3.35 -9.33
N GLN A 181 -6.18 2.65 -8.50
CA GLN A 181 -4.73 2.84 -8.43
C GLN A 181 -4.00 1.56 -8.08
N GLN A 182 -2.78 1.43 -8.58
CA GLN A 182 -1.85 0.36 -8.23
C GLN A 182 -1.65 0.28 -6.71
N ALA A 183 -2.01 -0.86 -6.12
CA ALA A 183 -1.98 -1.06 -4.68
C ALA A 183 -0.54 -1.32 -4.19
N PRO A 184 -0.20 -0.98 -2.93
CA PRO A 184 1.11 -1.34 -2.35
C PRO A 184 1.32 -2.85 -2.27
N VAL A 185 0.26 -3.58 -1.91
CA VAL A 185 0.21 -5.05 -1.82
C VAL A 185 -0.85 -5.54 -2.81
N GLY A 186 -0.60 -6.67 -3.45
CA GLY A 186 -1.50 -7.24 -4.45
C GLY A 186 -2.55 -8.15 -3.85
N PHE A 187 -3.50 -8.54 -4.69
CA PHE A 187 -4.50 -9.56 -4.37
C PHE A 187 -4.68 -10.45 -5.59
N LEU A 188 -4.70 -11.76 -5.37
CA LEU A 188 -5.00 -12.78 -6.37
C LEU A 188 -5.99 -13.76 -5.74
N THR A 189 -6.85 -14.37 -6.54
CA THR A 189 -7.86 -15.31 -6.02
C THR A 189 -8.02 -16.53 -6.91
N LEU A 190 -8.25 -17.69 -6.28
CA LEU A 190 -8.62 -18.93 -6.96
C LEU A 190 -9.87 -18.73 -7.83
N MET A 191 -10.78 -17.85 -7.42
CA MET A 191 -12.02 -17.56 -8.15
C MET A 191 -11.79 -17.04 -9.57
N GLU A 192 -10.66 -16.36 -9.81
CA GLU A 192 -10.29 -15.92 -11.15
C GLU A 192 -9.92 -17.11 -12.05
N SER A 193 -9.17 -18.09 -11.53
CA SER A 193 -8.82 -19.30 -12.30
C SER A 193 -10.06 -20.13 -12.64
N LEU A 194 -11.08 -20.09 -11.77
CA LEU A 194 -12.39 -20.69 -11.97
C LEU A 194 -13.34 -19.84 -12.82
N ARG A 195 -12.88 -18.66 -13.29
CA ARG A 195 -13.61 -17.72 -14.16
C ARG A 195 -14.85 -17.09 -13.52
N TYR A 196 -14.91 -17.01 -12.19
CA TYR A 196 -15.97 -16.28 -11.48
C TYR A 196 -15.72 -14.76 -11.46
N CYS A 197 -14.47 -14.32 -11.52
CA CYS A 197 -14.11 -12.91 -11.59
C CYS A 197 -12.83 -12.68 -12.41
N LYS A 198 -12.51 -11.42 -12.71
CA LYS A 198 -11.25 -11.00 -13.34
C LYS A 198 -10.59 -9.98 -12.44
N VAL A 199 -9.40 -10.30 -11.93
CA VAL A 199 -8.63 -9.38 -11.09
C VAL A 199 -7.87 -8.42 -12.00
N GLY A 200 -7.92 -7.14 -11.65
CA GLY A 200 -7.29 -6.04 -12.39
C GLY A 200 -5.78 -5.98 -12.20
N THR A 201 -5.10 -5.29 -13.11
CA THR A 201 -3.66 -5.07 -13.10
C THR A 201 -3.22 -4.34 -11.84
N PHE A 202 -4.03 -3.45 -11.28
CA PHE A 202 -3.67 -2.71 -10.07
C PHE A 202 -3.53 -3.57 -8.81
N LEU A 203 -4.13 -4.77 -8.80
CA LEU A 203 -3.98 -5.77 -7.75
C LEU A 203 -3.04 -6.92 -8.16
N LYS A 204 -2.94 -7.24 -9.46
CA LYS A 204 -2.03 -8.28 -9.97
C LYS A 204 -0.57 -7.84 -9.97
N SER A 205 -0.31 -6.58 -10.30
CA SER A 205 1.01 -5.97 -10.35
C SER A 205 1.10 -4.85 -9.31
N PRO A 206 1.17 -5.17 -8.00
CA PRO A 206 1.25 -4.18 -6.93
C PRO A 206 2.56 -3.37 -6.96
N LYS A 207 2.80 -2.46 -6.01
CA LYS A 207 4.08 -1.72 -5.92
C LYS A 207 5.20 -2.52 -5.28
N PHE A 208 4.86 -3.49 -4.43
CA PHE A 208 5.80 -4.41 -3.80
C PHE A 208 5.40 -5.85 -4.13
N PRO A 209 6.37 -6.76 -4.35
CA PRO A 209 6.13 -8.15 -4.74
C PRO A 209 5.60 -9.00 -3.58
N ILE A 210 4.44 -8.60 -3.07
CA ILE A 210 3.69 -9.19 -1.95
C ILE A 210 2.23 -9.20 -2.39
N TRP A 211 1.58 -10.36 -2.26
CA TRP A 211 0.19 -10.57 -2.60
C TRP A 211 -0.53 -11.31 -1.50
N ILE A 212 -1.80 -10.97 -1.32
CA ILE A 212 -2.76 -11.84 -0.66
C ILE A 212 -3.30 -12.82 -1.70
N LEU A 213 -3.31 -14.11 -1.38
CA LEU A 213 -3.97 -15.15 -2.18
C LEU A 213 -5.26 -15.58 -1.48
N GLY A 214 -6.40 -15.41 -2.15
CA GLY A 214 -7.70 -15.85 -1.66
C GLY A 214 -8.16 -17.18 -2.24
N SER A 215 -8.66 -18.07 -1.39
CA SER A 215 -9.52 -19.20 -1.76
C SER A 215 -10.97 -18.88 -1.41
N GLU A 216 -11.85 -19.88 -1.46
CA GLU A 216 -13.26 -19.73 -1.04
C GLU A 216 -13.42 -19.36 0.44
N THR A 217 -12.53 -19.84 1.32
CA THR A 217 -12.70 -19.76 2.77
C THR A 217 -11.48 -19.23 3.51
N HIS A 218 -10.37 -18.99 2.81
CA HIS A 218 -9.10 -18.64 3.46
C HIS A 218 -8.27 -17.66 2.63
N LEU A 219 -7.49 -16.84 3.34
CA LEU A 219 -6.51 -15.92 2.75
C LEU A 219 -5.11 -16.33 3.20
N SER A 220 -4.15 -16.31 2.28
CA SER A 220 -2.74 -16.54 2.56
C SER A 220 -1.89 -15.43 1.95
N VAL A 221 -0.60 -15.37 2.30
CA VAL A 221 0.32 -14.36 1.78
C VAL A 221 1.39 -15.04 0.92
N PHE A 222 1.58 -14.52 -0.28
CA PHE A 222 2.65 -14.91 -1.19
C PHE A 222 3.56 -13.72 -1.44
N PHE A 223 4.87 -13.91 -1.46
CA PHE A 223 5.81 -12.84 -1.73
C PHE A 223 7.08 -13.37 -2.39
N THR A 224 7.79 -12.47 -3.08
CA THR A 224 9.11 -12.72 -3.65
C THR A 224 10.00 -11.49 -3.48
N LYS A 225 11.29 -11.62 -3.74
CA LYS A 225 12.24 -10.50 -3.73
C LYS A 225 12.42 -9.87 -5.12
N GLU A 226 11.87 -10.51 -6.16
CA GLU A 226 12.02 -10.06 -7.54
C GLU A 226 11.06 -8.90 -7.84
N MET A 227 11.62 -7.68 -7.92
CA MET A 227 10.86 -6.46 -8.19
C MET A 227 10.45 -6.35 -9.66
N ALA A 228 11.13 -7.03 -10.59
CA ALA A 228 10.78 -7.01 -12.01
C ALA A 228 9.37 -7.59 -12.28
N LEU A 229 8.85 -8.44 -11.39
CA LEU A 229 7.51 -9.03 -11.50
C LEU A 229 6.37 -8.06 -11.18
N VAL A 230 6.70 -6.88 -10.64
CA VAL A 230 5.74 -5.85 -10.23
C VAL A 230 6.04 -4.49 -10.87
N ALA A 231 6.68 -4.53 -12.04
CA ALA A 231 6.96 -3.32 -12.80
C ALA A 231 5.66 -2.53 -13.08
N PRO A 232 5.76 -1.19 -13.16
CA PRO A 232 4.64 -0.37 -13.61
C PRO A 232 4.10 -0.86 -14.96
N GLU A 233 2.80 -0.64 -15.17
CA GLU A 233 2.10 -1.00 -16.40
C GLU A 233 2.85 -0.47 -17.64
N SER A 234 3.12 -1.34 -18.61
CA SER A 234 3.74 -0.92 -19.87
C SER A 234 2.75 -0.09 -20.70
N PRO A 235 3.22 0.77 -21.63
CA PRO A 235 2.32 1.57 -22.48
C PRO A 235 1.28 0.73 -23.24
N SER A 236 1.64 -0.50 -23.63
CA SER A 236 0.74 -1.44 -24.31
C SER A 236 -0.36 -1.97 -23.38
N GLU A 237 -0.02 -2.26 -22.13
CA GLU A 237 -0.99 -2.70 -21.12
C GLU A 237 -1.93 -1.56 -20.72
N GLN A 238 -1.39 -0.36 -20.56
CA GLN A 238 -2.19 0.85 -20.35
C GLN A 238 -3.17 1.08 -21.50
N ALA A 239 -2.70 0.97 -22.75
CA ALA A 239 -3.55 1.05 -23.94
C ALA A 239 -4.71 0.03 -23.90
N ARG A 240 -4.42 -1.24 -23.58
CA ARG A 240 -5.45 -2.27 -23.44
C ARG A 240 -6.45 -1.96 -22.33
N ARG A 241 -5.97 -1.52 -21.17
CA ARG A 241 -6.83 -1.21 -20.02
C ARG A 241 -7.76 -0.04 -20.33
N VAL A 242 -7.23 1.04 -20.90
CA VAL A 242 -8.05 2.19 -21.32
C VAL A 242 -9.02 1.76 -22.41
N PHE A 243 -8.58 1.06 -23.45
CA PHE A 243 -9.49 0.54 -24.47
C PHE A 243 -10.64 -0.27 -23.86
N GLN A 244 -10.34 -1.13 -22.89
CA GLN A 244 -11.33 -1.97 -22.23
C GLN A 244 -12.35 -1.20 -21.38
N THR A 245 -12.10 0.06 -21.00
CA THR A 245 -13.14 0.91 -20.39
C THR A 245 -14.17 1.39 -21.41
N PHE A 246 -13.86 1.34 -22.71
CA PHE A 246 -14.75 1.70 -23.81
C PHE A 246 -15.36 0.48 -24.52
N ASP A 247 -14.91 -0.74 -24.20
CA ASP A 247 -15.46 -2.01 -24.66
C ASP A 247 -16.14 -2.76 -23.49
N PRO A 248 -17.35 -2.35 -23.08
CA PRO A 248 -18.05 -2.95 -21.94
C PRO A 248 -18.49 -4.40 -22.20
N GLU A 249 -18.56 -4.82 -23.47
CA GLU A 249 -18.95 -6.17 -23.86
C GLU A 249 -17.76 -7.14 -23.91
N ASP A 250 -16.53 -6.66 -23.73
CA ASP A 250 -15.27 -7.43 -23.86
C ASP A 250 -15.20 -8.19 -25.20
N ASN A 251 -15.72 -7.57 -26.27
CA ASN A 251 -15.82 -8.18 -27.60
C ASN A 251 -14.61 -7.81 -28.50
N GLY A 252 -13.75 -6.91 -28.04
CA GLY A 252 -12.55 -6.45 -28.74
C GLY A 252 -12.80 -5.27 -29.68
N PHE A 253 -13.98 -4.65 -29.66
CA PHE A 253 -14.37 -3.56 -30.56
C PHE A 253 -14.94 -2.36 -29.78
N ILE A 254 -14.69 -1.15 -30.31
CA ILE A 254 -15.32 0.09 -29.88
C ILE A 254 -15.97 0.76 -31.08
N LEU A 255 -16.97 1.61 -30.84
CA LEU A 255 -17.52 2.47 -31.89
C LEU A 255 -16.46 3.49 -32.33
N ASP A 256 -16.49 3.84 -33.62
CA ASP A 256 -15.60 4.85 -34.20
C ASP A 256 -15.72 6.21 -33.51
N THR A 257 -16.92 6.56 -33.06
CA THR A 257 -17.22 7.78 -32.29
C THR A 257 -16.48 7.85 -30.96
N LEU A 258 -16.04 6.72 -30.38
CA LEU A 258 -15.32 6.67 -29.11
C LEU A 258 -13.80 6.70 -29.28
N LEU A 259 -13.28 6.58 -30.51
CA LEU A 259 -11.84 6.50 -30.76
C LEU A 259 -11.09 7.75 -30.29
N GLU A 260 -11.66 8.94 -30.54
CA GLU A 260 -11.06 10.21 -30.09
C GLU A 260 -10.96 10.28 -28.56
N ASP A 261 -12.00 9.84 -27.85
CA ASP A 261 -12.00 9.78 -26.38
C ASP A 261 -10.97 8.79 -25.84
N VAL A 262 -10.78 7.64 -26.51
CA VAL A 262 -9.74 6.66 -26.17
C VAL A 262 -8.34 7.26 -26.37
N MET A 263 -8.11 7.96 -27.48
CA MET A 263 -6.84 8.62 -27.76
C MET A 263 -6.51 9.71 -26.72
N LYS A 264 -7.51 10.52 -26.35
CA LYS A 264 -7.38 11.52 -25.26
C LYS A 264 -7.09 10.86 -23.93
N ALA A 265 -7.80 9.79 -23.58
CA ALA A 265 -7.58 9.06 -22.33
C ALA A 265 -6.18 8.40 -22.25
N LEU A 266 -5.56 8.13 -23.40
CA LEU A 266 -4.19 7.62 -23.50
C LEU A 266 -3.11 8.69 -23.63
N ASP A 267 -3.48 9.98 -23.61
CA ASP A 267 -2.56 11.09 -23.86
C ASP A 267 -1.84 10.96 -25.21
N LEU A 268 -2.52 10.36 -26.19
CA LEU A 268 -2.03 10.19 -27.57
C LEU A 268 -2.45 11.36 -28.48
N ASP A 269 -3.19 12.32 -27.94
CA ASP A 269 -3.58 13.54 -28.63
C ASP A 269 -2.36 14.49 -28.67
N SER A 270 -1.46 14.27 -29.63
CA SER A 270 -0.38 15.22 -29.88
C SER A 270 -0.98 16.50 -30.45
N VAL A 271 -1.30 17.45 -29.58
CA VAL A 271 -1.73 18.80 -29.95
C VAL A 271 -0.51 19.56 -30.48
N ILE A 272 -0.05 19.22 -31.68
CA ILE A 272 0.76 20.16 -32.45
C ILE A 272 -0.23 21.23 -32.91
N PRO A 273 -0.06 22.51 -32.51
CA PRO A 273 -0.97 23.55 -32.95
C PRO A 273 -0.92 23.66 -34.47
N ASP A 274 -2.09 23.85 -35.09
CA ASP A 274 -2.23 23.98 -36.55
C ASP A 274 -1.31 25.05 -37.14
N SER A 275 -0.95 26.05 -36.33
CA SER A 275 0.09 27.02 -36.66
C SER A 275 0.87 27.48 -35.43
N PHE A 276 2.13 27.85 -35.63
CA PHE A 276 2.99 28.42 -34.59
C PHE A 276 4.05 29.36 -35.18
N PRO A 277 4.51 30.37 -34.42
CA PRO A 277 5.58 31.25 -34.87
C PRO A 277 6.91 30.50 -34.96
N VAL A 278 7.68 30.79 -36.01
CA VAL A 278 9.01 30.26 -36.24
C VAL A 278 10.01 31.39 -36.45
N TYR A 279 11.23 31.18 -35.97
CA TYR A 279 12.31 32.13 -36.09
C TYR A 279 13.52 31.43 -36.69
N HIS A 280 14.02 31.96 -37.79
CA HIS A 280 15.25 31.47 -38.41
C HIS A 280 16.38 32.47 -38.19
N TYR A 281 17.54 31.98 -37.75
CA TYR A 281 18.75 32.76 -37.56
C TYR A 281 19.88 32.14 -38.38
N ASN A 282 20.55 32.94 -39.20
CA ASN A 282 21.77 32.53 -39.89
C ASN A 282 22.94 33.42 -39.45
N GLY A 283 24.03 32.81 -38.98
CA GLY A 283 25.23 33.55 -38.54
C GLY A 283 26.10 34.08 -39.69
N LEU A 284 25.88 33.64 -40.93
CA LEU A 284 26.65 34.07 -42.09
C LEU A 284 26.08 35.38 -42.65
N LYS A 285 26.82 36.47 -42.47
CA LYS A 285 26.38 37.84 -42.86
C LYS A 285 25.90 37.91 -44.31
N GLN A 286 26.66 37.32 -45.24
CA GLN A 286 26.37 37.27 -46.69
C GLN A 286 25.07 36.52 -47.05
N SER A 287 24.58 35.69 -46.13
CA SER A 287 23.44 34.79 -46.31
C SER A 287 22.14 35.36 -45.74
N ASN A 288 22.22 36.55 -45.13
CA ASN A 288 21.10 37.29 -44.58
C ASN A 288 20.69 38.46 -45.46
N HIS A 289 19.44 38.91 -45.32
CA HIS A 289 18.95 40.10 -45.98
C HIS A 289 19.76 41.35 -45.57
N ASN A 290 20.06 42.24 -46.53
CA ASN A 290 20.88 43.45 -46.33
C ASN A 290 22.28 43.21 -45.72
N GLU A 291 22.81 41.99 -45.83
CA GLU A 291 24.08 41.59 -45.20
C GLU A 291 24.11 41.92 -43.69
N LYS A 292 23.00 41.72 -42.97
CA LYS A 292 22.94 41.92 -41.53
C LYS A 292 22.47 40.65 -40.85
N VAL A 293 23.20 40.23 -39.83
CA VAL A 293 22.82 39.08 -39.02
C VAL A 293 21.63 39.48 -38.15
N SER A 294 20.46 38.91 -38.44
CA SER A 294 19.21 39.11 -37.71
C SER A 294 18.37 37.84 -37.75
N TYR A 295 17.43 37.70 -36.82
CA TYR A 295 16.40 36.67 -36.96
C TYR A 295 15.39 37.08 -38.03
N VAL A 296 14.86 36.10 -38.75
CA VAL A 296 13.71 36.24 -39.63
C VAL A 296 12.55 35.50 -38.98
N GLU A 297 11.47 36.22 -38.74
CA GLU A 297 10.23 35.66 -38.20
C GLU A 297 9.34 35.14 -39.33
N GLY A 298 8.63 34.06 -39.06
CA GLY A 298 7.60 33.52 -39.93
C GLY A 298 6.56 32.74 -39.13
N THR A 299 5.56 32.23 -39.84
CA THR A 299 4.53 31.35 -39.29
C THR A 299 4.66 29.99 -39.93
N SER A 300 4.75 28.96 -39.11
CA SER A 300 4.59 27.57 -39.54
C SER A 300 3.11 27.20 -39.54
N LEU A 301 2.68 26.48 -40.58
CA LEU A 301 1.41 25.76 -40.62
C LEU A 301 1.74 24.26 -40.61
N VAL A 302 1.19 23.51 -39.65
CA VAL A 302 1.33 22.05 -39.57
C VAL A 302 -0.06 21.47 -39.51
N MET A 303 -0.57 21.03 -40.66
CA MET A 303 -1.87 20.35 -40.73
C MET A 303 -1.61 18.85 -40.65
N GLY A 304 -2.08 18.20 -39.59
CA GLY A 304 -1.69 16.83 -39.18
C GLY A 304 -1.51 15.81 -40.30
N PHE A 305 -2.60 15.23 -40.83
CA PHE A 305 -2.59 14.17 -41.86
C PHE A 305 -3.14 14.61 -43.22
N GLU A 306 -3.46 15.90 -43.38
CA GLU A 306 -4.06 16.45 -44.59
C GLU A 306 -3.05 17.27 -45.39
N ASP A 307 -3.19 17.25 -46.72
CA ASP A 307 -2.37 18.06 -47.63
C ASP A 307 -2.68 19.55 -47.43
N PRO A 308 -1.68 20.40 -47.16
CA PRO A 308 -1.94 21.80 -46.88
C PRO A 308 -2.57 22.52 -48.07
N MET A 309 -3.65 23.27 -47.82
CA MET A 309 -4.30 24.13 -48.82
C MET A 309 -3.36 25.22 -49.37
N VAL A 310 -2.33 25.59 -48.60
CA VAL A 310 -1.34 26.61 -48.96
C VAL A 310 0.01 25.93 -49.13
N ARG A 311 0.55 25.95 -50.35
CA ARG A 311 1.88 25.40 -50.64
C ARG A 311 2.88 26.51 -50.92
N THR A 312 3.91 26.59 -50.10
CA THR A 312 5.04 27.52 -50.24
C THR A 312 6.21 26.86 -50.98
N ASP A 313 7.13 27.67 -51.49
CA ASP A 313 8.28 27.21 -52.28
C ASP A 313 9.13 26.15 -51.56
N ASP A 314 9.70 25.23 -52.33
CA ASP A 314 10.56 24.15 -51.83
C ASP A 314 11.97 24.63 -51.46
N THR A 315 12.07 25.29 -50.30
CA THR A 315 13.34 25.82 -49.79
C THR A 315 14.16 24.73 -49.08
N PRO A 316 15.50 24.84 -49.02
CA PRO A 316 16.32 23.93 -48.22
C PRO A 316 15.91 23.89 -46.74
N VAL A 317 15.52 25.05 -46.17
CA VAL A 317 15.00 25.15 -44.80
C VAL A 317 13.72 24.30 -44.64
N LYS A 318 12.78 24.42 -45.58
CA LYS A 318 11.54 23.63 -45.59
C LYS A 318 11.82 22.13 -45.65
N ARG A 319 12.69 21.68 -46.57
CA ARG A 319 13.06 20.26 -46.70
C ARG A 319 13.65 19.69 -45.42
N CYS A 320 14.50 20.44 -44.71
CA CYS A 320 15.03 20.04 -43.41
C CYS A 320 13.92 19.90 -42.36
N LEU A 321 12.98 20.85 -42.31
CA LEU A 321 11.90 20.80 -41.32
C LEU A 321 10.86 19.70 -41.64
N GLN A 322 10.68 19.36 -42.91
CA GLN A 322 9.80 18.27 -43.35
C GLN A 322 10.24 16.88 -42.88
N THR A 323 11.51 16.68 -42.51
CA THR A 323 11.94 15.41 -41.89
C THR A 323 11.39 15.22 -40.48
N LYS A 324 10.91 16.31 -39.85
CA LYS A 324 10.28 16.30 -38.52
C LYS A 324 8.77 16.50 -38.61
N TRP A 325 8.31 17.39 -39.49
CA TRP A 325 6.90 17.69 -39.72
C TRP A 325 6.57 17.51 -41.21
N PRO A 326 6.13 16.32 -41.66
CA PRO A 326 6.02 15.99 -43.08
C PRO A 326 5.22 16.99 -43.92
N TYR A 327 4.19 17.61 -43.32
CA TYR A 327 3.28 18.55 -43.98
C TYR A 327 3.48 20.01 -43.56
N ILE A 328 4.68 20.38 -43.08
CA ILE A 328 4.97 21.75 -42.67
C ILE A 328 5.05 22.72 -43.85
N GLU A 329 4.39 23.86 -43.68
CA GLU A 329 4.45 25.01 -44.58
C GLU A 329 4.95 26.25 -43.82
N LEU A 330 5.73 27.11 -44.50
CA LEU A 330 6.46 28.21 -43.87
C LEU A 330 6.16 29.54 -44.56
N LEU A 331 5.52 30.44 -43.84
CA LEU A 331 5.20 31.80 -44.29
C LEU A 331 6.13 32.79 -43.61
N TRP A 332 7.20 33.18 -44.28
CA TRP A 332 8.16 34.15 -43.75
C TRP A 332 7.63 35.59 -43.90
N THR A 333 7.99 36.46 -42.96
CA THR A 333 7.63 37.89 -43.00
C THR A 333 8.39 38.68 -44.07
N THR A 334 9.43 38.08 -44.66
CA THR A 334 10.28 38.68 -45.69
C THR A 334 9.93 38.15 -47.08
N GLU A 335 10.14 38.96 -48.13
CA GLU A 335 9.91 38.57 -49.54
C GLU A 335 10.77 37.38 -49.99
N ARG A 336 11.92 37.18 -49.34
CA ARG A 336 12.82 36.04 -49.60
C ARG A 336 12.84 35.13 -48.39
N SER A 337 12.70 33.84 -48.63
CA SER A 337 12.91 32.81 -47.61
C SER A 337 14.35 32.83 -47.10
N PRO A 338 14.57 32.56 -45.81
CA PRO A 338 15.91 32.47 -45.24
C PRO A 338 16.73 31.34 -45.89
N SER A 339 18.03 31.58 -46.03
CA SER A 339 18.98 30.60 -46.56
C SER A 339 19.60 29.76 -45.44
N LEU A 340 19.87 28.49 -45.73
CA LEU A 340 20.76 27.65 -44.90
C LEU A 340 22.25 27.94 -45.17
N ASN A 341 22.57 28.50 -46.34
CA ASN A 341 23.93 28.77 -46.83
C ASN A 341 24.23 30.24 -46.84
#